data_AF-A0A8D8WF52-F1
#
_entry.id   AF-A0A8D8WF52-F1
#
_cell.length_a   1.000
_cell.length_b   1.000
_cell.length_c   1.000
_cell.angle_alpha   90.00
_cell.angle_beta   90.00
_cell.angle_gamma   90.00
#
_symmetry.space_group_name_H-M   'P 1'
#
loop_
_entity.id
_entity.type
_entity.pdbx_description
1 polymer ?
#
loop_
_entity_poly.entity_id
_entity_poly.type
_entity_poly.pdbx_seq_one_letter_code
_entity_poly.pdbx_strand_id
1 'polypeptide(L)'
;MNKKKTYITQNPLNTNTNNSGHINNSSTNSSGSNSGSTNNNNGSNSSSNKTNNSGKEIRDMGNNNQDNIKNVNNNNNVKTVNELGSYRQTNNITRKRYENKRKNTHNIEHKEIRLYHQNIQGIKEKIIRVEEQSEIYKPSIICLTEHFQKKENIEVTGIKGYKHIASYARVNHIRGGSVVYANNNLNNLQIEEIDFTKYSEEFNLECSGMRIKTKDKMEDNIIVLCIYRSTQGNLNKFFELFECILNEINFSKNKVIICGDLNINFLNKEDRNTKILNDILESYNMENLIGKPTRKEKTTIDYIIIGKEMKSRNIEVIENGLSDHTAQCVDIEMKLVNKSEEIIKSRSLGNEESINNMQNELNKVNWDKIIDEYIYKNDSIDFLYENINSKLLTIFNEAFPIKIMKRRNKKPKGWLTEELKEHSFLMNKIYKLMNKMDTENKETELIKCQYDNMKKIHKKNLEISKNKYLQDIIDSNKNQNKTMWSLFFEATGKDKTNRNKISLKYNNEIIEDEKELTKTFGRYFIDSVKDKIRNNLKDSTDVENNTIQYELISTMNLEPTTPQEIRKHIKTLPSNNGVEDIT
;
A
#
# COMPACT_ATOMS: atom_id res chain seq x y z
N MET A 1 -26.34 -6.35 45.95
CA MET A 1 -26.17 -7.63 46.69
C MET A 1 -24.94 -8.36 46.16
N ASN A 2 -24.30 -9.18 46.99
CA ASN A 2 -22.98 -9.78 46.70
C ASN A 2 -23.05 -11.18 46.08
N LYS A 3 -22.15 -11.46 45.13
CA LYS A 3 -21.36 -12.71 44.94
C LYS A 3 -20.70 -12.67 43.55
N LYS A 4 -19.54 -13.27 43.30
CA LYS A 4 -18.28 -13.44 44.08
C LYS A 4 -17.28 -13.98 43.03
N LYS A 5 -16.08 -13.40 42.89
CA LYS A 5 -15.01 -14.06 42.12
C LYS A 5 -14.40 -15.17 42.96
N THR A 6 -13.97 -16.25 42.32
CA THR A 6 -13.08 -17.26 42.92
C THR A 6 -11.99 -17.58 41.91
N TYR A 7 -10.73 -17.31 42.27
CA TYR A 7 -9.57 -17.88 41.57
C TYR A 7 -9.15 -19.15 42.31
N ILE A 8 -8.68 -20.17 41.58
CA ILE A 8 -7.89 -21.26 42.16
C ILE A 8 -6.64 -21.43 41.29
N THR A 9 -5.48 -21.29 41.91
CA THR A 9 -4.17 -21.54 41.34
C THR A 9 -3.55 -22.74 42.06
N GLN A 10 -3.18 -23.80 41.34
CA GLN A 10 -2.21 -24.79 41.81
C GLN A 10 -1.32 -25.26 40.65
N ASN A 11 -0.07 -25.57 40.99
CA ASN A 11 1.05 -25.87 40.12
C ASN A 11 2.21 -26.37 41.03
N PRO A 12 3.24 -27.07 40.52
CA PRO A 12 3.24 -28.30 39.72
C PRO A 12 3.72 -29.51 40.56
N LEU A 13 3.91 -30.68 39.94
CA LEU A 13 4.75 -31.76 40.49
C LEU A 13 5.70 -32.33 39.43
N ASN A 14 6.96 -32.52 39.81
CA ASN A 14 8.02 -33.14 39.01
C ASN A 14 8.09 -34.65 39.27
N THR A 15 8.36 -35.43 38.23
CA THR A 15 9.08 -36.72 38.34
C THR A 15 10.00 -36.91 37.14
N ASN A 16 11.32 -36.87 37.36
CA ASN A 16 12.31 -37.30 36.38
C ASN A 16 12.52 -38.82 36.48
N THR A 17 12.62 -39.50 35.34
CA THR A 17 13.41 -40.73 35.22
C THR A 17 14.14 -40.74 33.88
N ASN A 18 15.47 -40.69 33.92
CA ASN A 18 16.31 -40.96 32.75
C ASN A 18 16.26 -42.46 32.41
N ASN A 19 16.49 -42.81 31.15
CA ASN A 19 17.41 -43.90 30.87
C ASN A 19 18.11 -43.71 29.52
N SER A 20 19.36 -44.15 29.42
CA SER A 20 20.25 -43.91 28.29
C SER A 20 20.57 -45.20 27.51
N GLY A 21 20.93 -45.07 26.23
CA GLY A 21 21.24 -46.21 25.37
C GLY A 21 21.89 -45.81 24.04
N HIS A 22 23.20 -45.60 24.05
CA HIS A 22 24.01 -45.59 22.82
C HIS A 22 24.49 -47.03 22.52
N ILE A 23 24.68 -47.37 21.23
CA ILE A 23 25.96 -47.85 20.65
C ILE A 23 25.80 -48.24 19.15
N ASN A 24 26.46 -47.43 18.30
CA ASN A 24 27.30 -47.74 17.13
C ASN A 24 26.94 -48.80 16.03
N ASN A 25 26.82 -48.28 14.81
CA ASN A 25 27.68 -48.57 13.62
C ASN A 25 27.50 -49.79 12.68
N SER A 26 27.91 -49.51 11.43
CA SER A 26 28.25 -50.39 10.28
C SER A 26 27.11 -51.18 9.60
N SER A 27 26.91 -51.21 8.27
CA SER A 27 27.63 -50.83 7.02
C SER A 27 28.42 -51.92 6.26
N THR A 28 27.77 -52.52 5.25
CA THR A 28 28.31 -53.02 3.95
C THR A 28 27.09 -53.35 3.06
N ASN A 29 26.96 -53.00 1.76
CA ASN A 29 27.76 -53.24 0.54
C ASN A 29 27.66 -54.65 -0.08
N SER A 30 26.81 -54.81 -1.11
CA SER A 30 27.02 -55.62 -2.35
C SER A 30 25.72 -55.72 -3.18
N SER A 31 25.72 -56.19 -4.44
CA SER A 31 26.22 -55.51 -5.66
C SER A 31 26.06 -56.42 -6.90
N GLY A 32 25.47 -55.90 -7.99
CA GLY A 32 25.51 -56.50 -9.34
C GLY A 32 24.32 -57.38 -9.76
N SER A 33 24.13 -57.71 -11.05
CA SER A 33 24.74 -57.15 -12.29
C SER A 33 24.09 -57.75 -13.57
N ASN A 34 24.42 -57.18 -14.75
CA ASN A 34 24.30 -57.74 -16.12
C ASN A 34 22.91 -57.85 -16.80
N SER A 35 22.77 -57.76 -18.13
CA SER A 35 23.68 -57.21 -19.17
C SER A 35 23.05 -57.12 -20.59
N GLY A 36 23.47 -56.10 -21.37
CA GLY A 36 23.61 -56.12 -22.84
C GLY A 36 22.45 -55.56 -23.70
N SER A 37 22.64 -55.19 -24.98
CA SER A 37 23.80 -54.61 -25.73
C SER A 37 23.43 -54.38 -27.22
N THR A 38 24.30 -53.72 -28.01
CA THR A 38 24.31 -53.57 -29.50
C THR A 38 23.33 -52.55 -30.14
N ASN A 39 23.63 -51.90 -31.29
CA ASN A 39 24.90 -51.28 -31.76
C ASN A 39 24.67 -50.33 -32.98
N ASN A 40 25.42 -49.22 -33.08
CA ASN A 40 25.72 -48.44 -34.31
C ASN A 40 24.53 -47.80 -35.10
N ASN A 41 24.69 -46.86 -36.06
CA ASN A 41 25.88 -46.42 -36.81
C ASN A 41 25.86 -44.94 -37.28
N ASN A 42 27.06 -44.39 -37.52
CA ASN A 42 27.53 -43.11 -38.08
C ASN A 42 26.65 -42.21 -39.00
N GLY A 43 26.95 -40.89 -39.01
CA GLY A 43 26.56 -39.93 -40.07
C GLY A 43 27.20 -38.53 -39.94
N SER A 44 27.72 -37.95 -41.02
CA SER A 44 28.47 -36.66 -41.01
C SER A 44 28.37 -35.94 -42.38
N ASN A 45 28.79 -34.69 -42.59
CA ASN A 45 29.56 -33.77 -41.72
C ASN A 45 28.84 -32.39 -41.61
N SER A 46 29.35 -31.15 -41.82
CA SER A 46 30.63 -30.58 -42.30
C SER A 46 30.88 -29.18 -41.67
N SER A 47 31.88 -28.42 -42.15
CA SER A 47 32.32 -27.14 -41.55
C SER A 47 32.80 -26.10 -42.57
N SER A 48 32.62 -24.80 -42.32
CA SER A 48 33.48 -23.74 -42.89
C SER A 48 33.45 -22.39 -42.14
N ASN A 49 34.65 -21.94 -41.75
CA ASN A 49 35.20 -20.58 -41.51
C ASN A 49 34.27 -19.34 -41.52
N LYS A 50 34.31 -18.43 -40.52
CA LYS A 50 35.41 -17.53 -40.07
C LYS A 50 35.81 -16.43 -41.08
N THR A 51 35.57 -15.17 -40.68
CA THR A 51 36.53 -14.04 -40.81
C THR A 51 36.23 -13.00 -39.73
N ASN A 52 37.28 -12.33 -39.21
CA ASN A 52 37.18 -11.14 -38.35
C ASN A 52 37.56 -9.91 -39.17
N ASN A 53 37.08 -8.71 -38.81
CA ASN A 53 37.99 -7.58 -38.56
C ASN A 53 37.37 -6.35 -37.87
N SER A 54 38.27 -5.57 -37.28
CA SER A 54 38.20 -4.17 -36.82
C SER A 54 37.41 -3.17 -37.70
N GLY A 55 37.01 -1.98 -37.22
CA GLY A 55 37.19 -1.36 -35.89
C GLY A 55 37.59 0.13 -35.96
N LYS A 56 37.31 0.88 -34.88
CA LYS A 56 37.58 2.33 -34.62
C LYS A 56 36.76 3.41 -35.37
N GLU A 57 36.11 4.24 -34.55
CA GLU A 57 36.14 5.72 -34.50
C GLU A 57 36.01 6.59 -35.77
N ILE A 58 35.00 7.48 -35.76
CA ILE A 58 35.11 8.93 -36.07
C ILE A 58 33.93 9.66 -35.39
N ARG A 59 34.04 10.97 -35.16
CA ARG A 59 33.06 11.79 -34.42
C ARG A 59 32.23 12.72 -35.34
N ASP A 60 31.20 13.32 -34.73
CA ASP A 60 30.60 14.64 -35.03
C ASP A 60 30.22 14.99 -36.48
N MET A 61 28.92 14.92 -36.79
CA MET A 61 28.18 16.04 -37.42
C MET A 61 26.75 16.07 -36.89
N GLY A 62 26.18 17.28 -36.75
CA GLY A 62 24.89 17.51 -36.09
C GLY A 62 23.71 17.81 -37.03
N ASN A 63 22.56 18.12 -36.40
CA ASN A 63 21.35 18.74 -36.94
C ASN A 63 21.05 18.61 -38.44
N ASN A 64 20.03 17.83 -38.79
CA ASN A 64 18.84 18.35 -39.50
C ASN A 64 17.71 17.30 -39.56
N ASN A 65 16.59 17.67 -40.19
CA ASN A 65 15.41 16.86 -40.51
C ASN A 65 14.33 16.70 -39.42
N GLN A 66 13.76 17.84 -38.99
CA GLN A 66 12.29 17.95 -39.03
C GLN A 66 11.82 18.07 -40.50
N ASP A 67 10.52 18.07 -40.75
CA ASP A 67 9.89 18.12 -42.08
C ASP A 67 10.18 16.92 -43.00
N ASN A 68 9.47 15.83 -42.74
CA ASN A 68 8.89 15.01 -43.81
C ASN A 68 7.61 14.31 -43.31
N ILE A 69 6.64 14.12 -44.22
CA ILE A 69 5.22 13.68 -44.03
C ILE A 69 4.20 14.84 -44.01
N LYS A 70 4.10 15.50 -45.16
CA LYS A 70 2.84 16.03 -45.75
C LYS A 70 2.82 15.62 -47.22
N ASN A 71 1.64 15.62 -47.85
CA ASN A 71 1.39 15.28 -49.26
C ASN A 71 1.55 13.79 -49.64
N VAL A 72 0.50 13.00 -49.37
CA VAL A 72 -0.05 12.09 -50.38
C VAL A 72 -1.52 12.48 -50.54
N ASN A 73 -1.99 12.59 -51.79
CA ASN A 73 -3.27 13.24 -52.11
C ASN A 73 -4.49 12.31 -52.02
N ASN A 74 -5.66 12.94 -51.95
CA ASN A 74 -6.96 12.32 -52.17
C ASN A 74 -7.05 11.57 -53.51
N ASN A 75 -7.87 10.52 -53.57
CA ASN A 75 -9.00 10.53 -54.51
C ASN A 75 -10.13 9.53 -54.16
N ASN A 76 -11.32 10.10 -53.95
CA ASN A 76 -12.65 9.61 -54.34
C ASN A 76 -13.33 8.41 -53.62
N ASN A 77 -14.46 8.77 -52.99
CA ASN A 77 -15.78 8.13 -53.07
C ASN A 77 -16.05 6.75 -52.42
N VAL A 78 -16.65 6.80 -51.22
CA VAL A 78 -18.00 6.21 -50.97
C VAL A 78 -18.85 7.23 -50.17
N LYS A 79 -20.16 7.21 -50.41
CA LYS A 79 -21.17 8.19 -49.96
C LYS A 79 -21.34 8.24 -48.44
N THR A 80 -21.57 9.43 -47.90
CA THR A 80 -22.18 9.65 -46.58
C THR A 80 -23.71 9.57 -46.66
N VAL A 81 -24.34 8.95 -45.65
CA VAL A 81 -25.74 9.18 -45.24
C VAL A 81 -25.75 9.25 -43.71
N ASN A 82 -26.59 10.11 -43.14
CA ASN A 82 -26.52 10.50 -41.73
C ASN A 82 -27.40 9.61 -40.84
N GLU A 83 -26.87 9.11 -39.72
CA GLU A 83 -27.70 8.70 -38.58
C GLU A 83 -26.95 8.75 -37.22
N LEU A 84 -26.48 9.94 -36.84
CA LEU A 84 -25.85 10.22 -35.53
C LEU A 84 -26.52 11.43 -34.85
N GLY A 85 -27.79 11.28 -34.46
CA GLY A 85 -28.64 12.40 -34.02
C GLY A 85 -29.62 12.13 -32.88
N SER A 86 -29.43 11.09 -32.06
CA SER A 86 -30.51 10.62 -31.13
C SER A 86 -30.10 10.15 -29.72
N TYR A 87 -28.82 10.25 -29.30
CA TYR A 87 -28.38 9.74 -27.98
C TYR A 87 -27.51 10.72 -27.15
N ARG A 88 -27.89 12.01 -27.10
CA ARG A 88 -27.28 13.01 -26.19
C ARG A 88 -28.32 13.91 -25.48
N GLN A 89 -29.44 13.35 -24.99
CA GLN A 89 -30.47 14.18 -24.35
C GLN A 89 -31.26 13.58 -23.15
N THR A 90 -30.64 12.70 -22.35
CA THR A 90 -31.25 12.15 -21.12
C THR A 90 -30.27 12.01 -19.95
N ASN A 91 -29.72 13.12 -19.42
CA ASN A 91 -28.94 13.07 -18.17
C ASN A 91 -28.79 14.40 -17.38
N ASN A 92 -29.71 15.37 -17.53
CA ASN A 92 -29.58 16.70 -16.92
C ASN A 92 -30.80 17.19 -16.10
N ILE A 93 -31.76 16.32 -15.76
CA ILE A 93 -32.97 16.69 -14.98
C ILE A 93 -33.15 15.78 -13.76
N THR A 94 -32.26 15.89 -12.76
CA THR A 94 -32.51 15.40 -11.38
C THR A 94 -31.55 16.02 -10.33
N ARG A 95 -31.17 17.30 -10.48
CA ARG A 95 -30.37 18.04 -9.48
C ARG A 95 -30.89 19.46 -9.20
N LYS A 96 -32.03 19.57 -8.52
CA LYS A 96 -32.41 20.74 -7.69
C LYS A 96 -33.62 20.43 -6.80
N ARG A 97 -33.63 21.00 -5.59
CA ARG A 97 -34.60 20.87 -4.46
C ARG A 97 -34.49 19.60 -3.59
N TYR A 98 -33.58 19.66 -2.62
CA TYR A 98 -33.92 19.41 -1.20
C TYR A 98 -32.98 20.23 -0.33
N GLU A 99 -33.47 21.36 0.19
CA GLU A 99 -32.79 22.12 1.25
C GLU A 99 -33.69 22.23 2.48
N ASN A 100 -33.06 22.22 3.65
CA ASN A 100 -33.55 22.80 4.90
C ASN A 100 -34.92 22.32 5.44
N LYS A 101 -34.89 21.19 6.15
CA LYS A 101 -35.47 21.14 7.52
C LYS A 101 -34.50 20.41 8.46
N ARG A 102 -33.85 21.15 9.35
CA ARG A 102 -32.96 20.59 10.38
C ARG A 102 -33.77 19.84 11.43
N LYS A 103 -33.44 18.56 11.66
CA LYS A 103 -33.61 17.86 12.93
C LYS A 103 -32.29 17.12 13.22
N ASN A 104 -31.90 17.02 14.49
CA ASN A 104 -30.68 16.31 14.89
C ASN A 104 -30.93 14.79 14.93
N THR A 105 -31.08 14.18 13.76
CA THR A 105 -30.98 12.73 13.57
C THR A 105 -29.55 12.37 13.15
N HIS A 106 -29.04 11.22 13.59
CA HIS A 106 -27.81 10.68 13.01
C HIS A 106 -28.11 10.25 11.56
N ASN A 107 -27.66 11.02 10.58
CA ASN A 107 -27.89 10.72 9.17
C ASN A 107 -27.05 9.50 8.76
N ILE A 108 -27.70 8.34 8.71
CA ILE A 108 -27.16 7.12 8.11
C ILE A 108 -27.15 7.31 6.59
N GLU A 109 -26.04 7.81 6.07
CA GLU A 109 -25.77 7.73 4.63
C GLU A 109 -25.42 6.28 4.28
N HIS A 110 -26.15 5.72 3.32
CA HIS A 110 -25.78 4.45 2.70
C HIS A 110 -24.58 4.71 1.80
N LYS A 111 -23.49 4.00 2.07
CA LYS A 111 -22.28 3.98 1.25
C LYS A 111 -22.19 2.67 0.51
N GLU A 112 -21.50 2.67 -0.62
CA GLU A 112 -21.33 1.48 -1.43
C GLU A 112 -19.87 1.09 -1.44
N ILE A 113 -19.59 -0.17 -1.14
CA ILE A 113 -18.28 -0.75 -1.43
C ILE A 113 -18.36 -1.41 -2.81
N ARG A 114 -17.64 -0.82 -3.75
CA ARG A 114 -17.37 -1.42 -5.05
C ARG A 114 -16.29 -2.48 -4.91
N LEU A 115 -16.66 -3.75 -5.05
CA LEU A 115 -15.74 -4.87 -5.14
C LEU A 115 -15.32 -5.09 -6.59
N TYR A 116 -14.05 -5.38 -6.83
CA TYR A 116 -13.51 -5.78 -8.12
C TYR A 116 -12.66 -7.04 -7.95
N HIS A 117 -13.02 -8.13 -8.62
CA HIS A 117 -12.24 -9.37 -8.70
C HIS A 117 -11.68 -9.56 -10.12
N GLN A 118 -10.50 -10.17 -10.23
CA GLN A 118 -9.88 -10.60 -11.48
C GLN A 118 -8.84 -11.71 -11.18
N ASN A 119 -8.97 -12.89 -11.78
CA ASN A 119 -7.83 -13.80 -11.95
C ASN A 119 -6.84 -13.11 -12.88
N ILE A 120 -5.66 -12.71 -12.37
CA ILE A 120 -4.75 -11.77 -13.04
C ILE A 120 -3.65 -12.47 -13.85
N GLN A 121 -3.41 -13.78 -13.66
CA GLN A 121 -2.34 -14.55 -14.30
C GLN A 121 -0.99 -13.80 -14.40
N GLY A 122 -0.43 -13.45 -13.25
CA GLY A 122 0.84 -12.73 -13.12
C GLY A 122 0.68 -11.21 -13.12
N ILE A 123 0.75 -10.60 -11.94
CA ILE A 123 0.53 -9.15 -11.76
C ILE A 123 1.70 -8.27 -12.26
N LYS A 124 2.95 -8.76 -12.17
CA LYS A 124 4.18 -7.97 -12.36
C LYS A 124 4.16 -7.07 -13.60
N GLU A 125 3.96 -7.65 -14.78
CA GLU A 125 3.97 -6.92 -16.06
C GLU A 125 2.67 -6.17 -16.37
N LYS A 126 1.67 -6.29 -15.49
CA LYS A 126 0.30 -5.79 -15.68
C LYS A 126 -0.05 -4.65 -14.72
N ILE A 127 0.82 -4.32 -13.76
CA ILE A 127 0.51 -3.37 -12.66
C ILE A 127 -0.02 -2.02 -13.15
N ILE A 128 0.56 -1.44 -14.22
CA ILE A 128 0.09 -0.17 -14.78
C ILE A 128 -1.28 -0.25 -15.47
N ARG A 129 -1.63 -1.42 -16.02
CA ARG A 129 -2.98 -1.71 -16.52
C ARG A 129 -3.96 -1.93 -15.37
N VAL A 130 -3.55 -2.59 -14.28
CA VAL A 130 -4.39 -2.73 -13.07
C VAL A 130 -4.66 -1.35 -12.43
N GLU A 131 -3.66 -0.48 -12.35
CA GLU A 131 -3.85 0.91 -11.91
C GLU A 131 -4.81 1.69 -12.82
N GLU A 132 -4.70 1.54 -14.14
CA GLU A 132 -5.62 2.16 -15.10
C GLU A 132 -7.06 1.68 -14.94
N GLN A 133 -7.30 0.36 -14.84
CA GLN A 133 -8.62 -0.19 -14.51
C GLN A 133 -9.12 0.35 -13.14
N SER A 134 -8.21 0.57 -12.17
CA SER A 134 -8.56 1.14 -10.86
C SER A 134 -8.97 2.61 -10.90
N GLU A 135 -8.52 3.39 -11.89
CA GLU A 135 -8.98 4.77 -12.14
C GLU A 135 -10.30 4.82 -12.93
N ILE A 136 -10.53 3.83 -13.81
CA ILE A 136 -11.76 3.71 -14.62
C ILE A 136 -12.93 3.27 -13.73
N TYR A 137 -12.82 2.10 -13.10
CA TYR A 137 -13.91 1.48 -12.33
C TYR A 137 -14.03 1.99 -10.90
N LYS A 138 -12.95 2.57 -10.36
CA LYS A 138 -12.85 3.14 -9.00
C LYS A 138 -13.33 2.20 -7.88
N PRO A 139 -12.84 0.94 -7.82
CA PRO A 139 -13.18 0.04 -6.74
C PRO A 139 -12.82 0.61 -5.36
N SER A 140 -13.61 0.18 -4.38
CA SER A 140 -13.31 0.33 -2.95
C SER A 140 -12.38 -0.79 -2.46
N ILE A 141 -12.51 -1.99 -3.04
CA ILE A 141 -11.69 -3.17 -2.75
C ILE A 141 -11.30 -3.84 -4.07
N ILE A 142 -10.02 -4.20 -4.22
CA ILE A 142 -9.50 -4.99 -5.34
C ILE A 142 -9.04 -6.35 -4.79
N CYS A 143 -9.57 -7.43 -5.38
CA CYS A 143 -9.19 -8.80 -5.10
C CYS A 143 -8.55 -9.39 -6.36
N LEU A 144 -7.35 -9.97 -6.27
CA LEU A 144 -6.69 -10.61 -7.40
C LEU A 144 -6.28 -12.04 -7.04
N THR A 145 -6.66 -12.99 -7.87
CA THR A 145 -6.20 -14.38 -7.84
C THR A 145 -5.14 -14.62 -8.92
N GLU A 146 -4.29 -15.63 -8.78
CA GLU A 146 -3.17 -15.92 -9.69
C GLU A 146 -2.18 -14.75 -9.88
N HIS A 147 -1.76 -14.09 -8.80
CA HIS A 147 -0.79 -12.98 -8.90
C HIS A 147 0.65 -13.43 -9.24
N PHE A 148 0.97 -14.72 -9.05
CA PHE A 148 2.24 -15.38 -9.40
C PHE A 148 3.50 -14.83 -8.72
N GLN A 149 3.39 -14.08 -7.63
CA GLN A 149 4.54 -13.58 -6.88
C GLN A 149 4.82 -14.44 -5.64
N LYS A 150 6.06 -14.41 -5.15
CA LYS A 150 6.39 -14.87 -3.78
C LYS A 150 5.99 -13.80 -2.75
N LYS A 151 5.92 -14.17 -1.47
CA LYS A 151 5.33 -13.37 -0.38
C LYS A 151 5.95 -11.97 -0.27
N GLU A 152 7.26 -11.93 -0.31
CA GLU A 152 8.10 -10.73 -0.19
C GLU A 152 7.82 -9.73 -1.31
N ASN A 153 7.50 -10.24 -2.51
CA ASN A 153 7.20 -9.44 -3.70
C ASN A 153 5.74 -8.93 -3.71
N ILE A 154 4.76 -9.74 -3.29
CA ILE A 154 3.36 -9.29 -3.29
C ILE A 154 3.08 -8.24 -2.21
N GLU A 155 3.69 -8.35 -1.04
CA GLU A 155 3.61 -7.37 0.06
C GLU A 155 4.19 -5.99 -0.28
N VAL A 156 5.03 -5.89 -1.31
CA VAL A 156 5.57 -4.61 -1.84
C VAL A 156 4.98 -4.20 -3.18
N THR A 157 4.19 -5.06 -3.82
CA THR A 157 3.47 -4.75 -5.07
C THR A 157 2.24 -3.91 -4.75
N GLY A 158 2.44 -2.59 -4.63
CA GLY A 158 1.34 -1.65 -4.40
C GLY A 158 0.64 -1.22 -5.70
N ILE A 159 -0.68 -1.00 -5.60
CA ILE A 159 -1.50 -0.36 -6.64
C ILE A 159 -1.73 1.09 -6.19
N LYS A 160 -1.31 2.09 -6.98
CA LYS A 160 -1.28 3.49 -6.50
C LYS A 160 -2.62 3.97 -5.97
N GLY A 161 -2.65 4.37 -4.70
CA GLY A 161 -3.86 4.84 -4.00
C GLY A 161 -4.70 3.74 -3.33
N TYR A 162 -4.20 2.51 -3.33
CA TYR A 162 -4.72 1.39 -2.55
C TYR A 162 -3.61 0.88 -1.60
N LYS A 163 -4.02 0.33 -0.47
CA LYS A 163 -3.15 -0.33 0.51
C LYS A 163 -3.30 -1.84 0.38
N HIS A 164 -2.20 -2.57 0.35
CA HIS A 164 -2.21 -4.03 0.56
C HIS A 164 -2.75 -4.32 1.97
N ILE A 165 -3.66 -5.29 2.08
CA ILE A 165 -4.27 -5.68 3.36
C ILE A 165 -3.94 -7.13 3.72
N ALA A 166 -4.00 -8.05 2.76
CA ALA A 166 -3.75 -9.48 2.98
C ALA A 166 -3.30 -10.17 1.70
N SER A 167 -2.40 -11.16 1.80
CA SER A 167 -2.01 -11.99 0.64
C SER A 167 -1.46 -13.36 1.02
N TYR A 168 -1.90 -14.38 0.28
CA TYR A 168 -1.29 -15.70 0.24
C TYR A 168 -0.47 -15.86 -1.05
N ALA A 169 0.69 -16.50 -0.93
CA ALA A 169 1.61 -16.80 -2.01
C ALA A 169 2.18 -18.20 -1.81
N ARG A 170 2.20 -19.02 -2.88
CA ARG A 170 2.75 -20.38 -2.83
C ARG A 170 4.23 -20.36 -2.44
N VAL A 171 4.62 -21.22 -1.51
CA VAL A 171 6.00 -21.40 -1.07
C VAL A 171 6.70 -22.39 -1.99
N ASN A 172 6.10 -23.56 -2.19
CA ASN A 172 6.74 -24.69 -2.87
C ASN A 172 6.60 -24.59 -4.40
N HIS A 173 5.39 -24.31 -4.90
CA HIS A 173 5.14 -24.27 -6.34
C HIS A 173 5.24 -22.85 -6.91
N ILE A 174 5.14 -22.78 -8.24
CA ILE A 174 4.94 -21.54 -9.00
C ILE A 174 3.46 -21.36 -9.34
N ARG A 175 3.09 -20.14 -9.76
CA ARG A 175 1.71 -19.72 -10.11
C ARG A 175 0.75 -19.81 -8.91
N GLY A 176 -0.53 -19.49 -9.09
CA GLY A 176 -1.48 -19.31 -7.98
C GLY A 176 -1.24 -18.03 -7.15
N GLY A 177 -1.69 -18.06 -5.90
CA GLY A 177 -1.70 -16.95 -4.95
C GLY A 177 -2.95 -16.05 -5.03
N SER A 178 -3.30 -15.42 -3.91
CA SER A 178 -4.44 -14.51 -3.76
C SER A 178 -4.02 -13.23 -3.02
N VAL A 179 -4.60 -12.07 -3.33
CA VAL A 179 -4.29 -10.78 -2.67
C VAL A 179 -5.52 -9.88 -2.59
N VAL A 180 -5.61 -9.11 -1.50
CA VAL A 180 -6.66 -8.12 -1.27
C VAL A 180 -6.08 -6.73 -0.97
N TYR A 181 -6.56 -5.72 -1.69
CA TYR A 181 -6.21 -4.32 -1.50
C TYR A 181 -7.44 -3.48 -1.15
N ALA A 182 -7.32 -2.55 -0.20
CA ALA A 182 -8.34 -1.56 0.12
C ALA A 182 -7.98 -0.18 -0.46
N ASN A 183 -8.97 0.55 -0.97
CA ASN A 183 -8.77 1.93 -1.45
C ASN A 183 -8.43 2.87 -0.28
N ASN A 184 -7.44 3.76 -0.42
CA ASN A 184 -6.98 4.63 0.68
C ASN A 184 -8.06 5.63 1.16
N ASN A 185 -9.14 5.82 0.41
CA ASN A 185 -10.33 6.56 0.87
C ASN A 185 -11.07 5.84 2.02
N LEU A 186 -10.88 4.53 2.18
CA LEU A 186 -11.41 3.73 3.28
C LEU A 186 -10.58 3.84 4.57
N ASN A 187 -9.43 4.53 4.59
CA ASN A 187 -8.55 4.66 5.78
C ASN A 187 -9.25 5.30 7.01
N ASN A 188 -10.46 5.83 6.85
CA ASN A 188 -11.29 6.34 7.95
C ASN A 188 -12.13 5.23 8.62
N LEU A 189 -12.16 4.02 8.07
CA LEU A 189 -12.72 2.79 8.63
C LEU A 189 -11.61 2.00 9.32
N GLN A 190 -11.97 1.12 10.27
CA GLN A 190 -11.01 0.17 10.82
C GLN A 190 -10.97 -1.06 9.91
N ILE A 191 -9.91 -1.18 9.11
CA ILE A 191 -9.64 -2.34 8.26
C ILE A 191 -8.47 -3.12 8.84
N GLU A 192 -8.65 -4.43 8.98
CA GLU A 192 -7.64 -5.37 9.46
C GLU A 192 -7.57 -6.59 8.53
N GLU A 193 -6.40 -7.24 8.49
CA GLU A 193 -6.24 -8.58 7.91
C GLU A 193 -7.03 -9.61 8.75
N ILE A 194 -7.51 -10.67 8.11
CA ILE A 194 -7.94 -11.88 8.80
C ILE A 194 -7.05 -13.03 8.33
N ASP A 195 -6.30 -13.60 9.27
CA ASP A 195 -5.48 -14.77 9.00
C ASP A 195 -6.33 -16.04 8.89
N PHE A 196 -6.71 -16.35 7.65
CA PHE A 196 -7.22 -17.66 7.24
C PHE A 196 -6.13 -18.52 6.58
N THR A 197 -4.85 -18.13 6.62
CA THR A 197 -3.77 -18.82 5.90
C THR A 197 -3.51 -20.25 6.41
N LYS A 198 -3.93 -20.56 7.64
CA LYS A 198 -4.03 -21.92 8.19
C LYS A 198 -4.91 -22.88 7.39
N TYR A 199 -5.82 -22.37 6.55
CA TYR A 199 -6.64 -23.15 5.61
C TYR A 199 -6.13 -23.07 4.17
N SER A 200 -5.06 -22.32 3.90
CA SER A 200 -4.52 -22.12 2.56
C SER A 200 -3.50 -23.21 2.20
N GLU A 201 -3.99 -24.27 1.57
CA GLU A 201 -3.23 -25.42 1.06
C GLU A 201 -3.02 -25.29 -0.46
N GLU A 202 -1.77 -25.29 -0.94
CA GLU A 202 -1.43 -25.02 -2.35
C GLU A 202 -2.23 -25.90 -3.32
N PHE A 203 -2.71 -25.31 -4.42
CA PHE A 203 -3.69 -25.84 -5.38
C PHE A 203 -5.10 -26.07 -4.85
N ASN A 204 -5.26 -26.57 -3.61
CA ASN A 204 -6.54 -27.00 -3.05
C ASN A 204 -7.41 -25.80 -2.64
N LEU A 205 -6.89 -24.90 -1.82
CA LEU A 205 -7.55 -23.64 -1.45
C LEU A 205 -6.46 -22.60 -1.11
N GLU A 206 -6.49 -21.43 -1.73
CA GLU A 206 -5.49 -20.37 -1.55
C GLU A 206 -6.24 -19.06 -1.25
N CYS A 207 -6.31 -18.67 0.03
CA CYS A 207 -7.15 -17.55 0.47
C CYS A 207 -6.42 -16.40 1.17
N SER A 208 -7.01 -15.21 1.03
CA SER A 208 -6.59 -13.95 1.66
C SER A 208 -7.84 -13.20 2.16
N GLY A 209 -7.85 -12.75 3.42
CA GLY A 209 -9.03 -12.16 4.05
C GLY A 209 -8.81 -10.77 4.65
N MET A 210 -9.83 -9.90 4.61
CA MET A 210 -9.89 -8.68 5.42
C MET A 210 -11.20 -8.56 6.19
N ARG A 211 -11.17 -7.85 7.33
CA ARG A 211 -12.37 -7.38 8.04
C ARG A 211 -12.42 -5.86 7.99
N ILE A 212 -13.57 -5.34 7.58
CA ILE A 212 -13.96 -3.94 7.72
C ILE A 212 -14.87 -3.86 8.94
N LYS A 213 -14.36 -3.28 10.04
CA LYS A 213 -15.11 -3.11 11.29
C LYS A 213 -16.04 -1.90 11.19
N THR A 214 -17.31 -2.16 11.48
CA THR A 214 -18.34 -1.15 11.76
C THR A 214 -18.02 -0.42 13.07
N LYS A 215 -18.57 0.79 13.23
CA LYS A 215 -18.34 1.63 14.42
C LYS A 215 -19.51 1.59 15.40
N ASP A 216 -20.71 1.33 14.90
CA ASP A 216 -21.81 0.92 15.76
C ASP A 216 -21.62 -0.57 16.12
N LYS A 217 -21.86 -0.92 17.39
CA LYS A 217 -21.84 -2.30 17.86
C LYS A 217 -23.10 -3.08 17.45
N MET A 218 -24.11 -2.38 16.92
CA MET A 218 -25.37 -2.92 16.39
C MET A 218 -25.35 -3.12 14.87
N GLU A 219 -24.24 -2.79 14.17
CA GLU A 219 -24.07 -3.06 12.74
C GLU A 219 -23.02 -4.15 12.51
N ASP A 220 -23.30 -5.09 11.60
CA ASP A 220 -22.40 -6.18 11.27
C ASP A 220 -21.09 -5.69 10.63
N ASN A 221 -19.98 -6.28 11.06
CA ASN A 221 -18.70 -6.13 10.36
C ASN A 221 -18.82 -6.72 8.95
N ILE A 222 -17.95 -6.34 8.02
CA ILE A 222 -17.86 -7.03 6.73
C ILE A 222 -16.54 -7.79 6.63
N ILE A 223 -16.64 -9.08 6.30
CA ILE A 223 -15.52 -9.94 5.92
C ILE A 223 -15.48 -10.02 4.40
N VAL A 224 -14.30 -9.80 3.82
CA VAL A 224 -14.05 -10.00 2.38
C VAL A 224 -12.95 -11.04 2.22
N LEU A 225 -13.27 -12.12 1.51
CA LEU A 225 -12.34 -13.20 1.15
C LEU A 225 -12.05 -13.16 -0.34
N CYS A 226 -10.76 -13.21 -0.69
CA CYS A 226 -10.27 -13.55 -2.02
C CYS A 226 -9.77 -14.99 -1.98
N ILE A 227 -10.36 -15.90 -2.75
CA ILE A 227 -10.04 -17.34 -2.77
C ILE A 227 -9.63 -17.76 -4.18
N TYR A 228 -8.56 -18.53 -4.31
CA TYR A 228 -8.22 -19.27 -5.52
C TYR A 228 -8.25 -20.76 -5.24
N ARG A 229 -8.83 -21.54 -6.16
CA ARG A 229 -8.61 -22.99 -6.27
C ARG A 229 -8.09 -23.29 -7.66
N SER A 230 -7.06 -24.13 -7.75
CA SER A 230 -6.51 -24.58 -9.02
C SER A 230 -7.25 -25.80 -9.58
N THR A 231 -7.29 -25.95 -10.91
CA THR A 231 -7.81 -27.16 -11.58
C THR A 231 -7.09 -28.44 -11.15
N GLN A 232 -5.82 -28.33 -10.75
CA GLN A 232 -4.99 -29.44 -10.27
C GLN A 232 -5.25 -29.80 -8.79
N GLY A 233 -6.02 -28.98 -8.06
CA GLY A 233 -6.33 -29.18 -6.65
C GLY A 233 -7.45 -30.19 -6.41
N ASN A 234 -7.29 -31.02 -5.38
CA ASN A 234 -8.28 -31.97 -4.88
C ASN A 234 -9.56 -31.21 -4.47
N LEU A 235 -10.64 -31.52 -5.17
CA LEU A 235 -11.91 -30.82 -5.05
C LEU A 235 -12.66 -31.14 -3.75
N ASN A 236 -12.52 -32.36 -3.22
CA ASN A 236 -13.08 -32.70 -1.90
C ASN A 236 -12.32 -31.94 -0.80
N LYS A 237 -10.98 -31.86 -0.92
CA LYS A 237 -10.14 -31.12 0.04
C LYS A 237 -10.45 -29.62 0.04
N PHE A 238 -10.77 -29.06 -1.13
CA PHE A 238 -11.30 -27.70 -1.23
C PHE A 238 -12.59 -27.52 -0.44
N PHE A 239 -13.59 -28.41 -0.58
CA PHE A 239 -14.84 -28.30 0.18
C PHE A 239 -14.61 -28.40 1.69
N GLU A 240 -13.79 -29.37 2.16
CA GLU A 240 -13.38 -29.45 3.58
C GLU A 240 -12.83 -28.12 4.10
N LEU A 241 -11.84 -27.54 3.40
CA LEU A 241 -11.18 -26.30 3.82
C LEU A 241 -12.11 -25.08 3.72
N PHE A 242 -12.97 -25.05 2.69
CA PHE A 242 -13.96 -23.98 2.49
C PHE A 242 -15.02 -24.00 3.60
N GLU A 243 -15.56 -25.16 3.92
CA GLU A 243 -16.49 -25.33 5.06
C GLU A 243 -15.81 -25.02 6.40
N CYS A 244 -14.53 -25.34 6.60
CA CYS A 244 -13.79 -24.92 7.80
C CYS A 244 -13.69 -23.39 7.93
N ILE A 245 -13.44 -22.67 6.82
CA ILE A 245 -13.45 -21.19 6.80
C ILE A 245 -14.83 -20.65 7.17
N LEU A 246 -15.90 -21.19 6.57
CA LEU A 246 -17.27 -20.73 6.82
C LEU A 246 -17.70 -21.01 8.28
N ASN A 247 -17.41 -22.19 8.81
CA ASN A 247 -17.71 -22.54 10.21
C ASN A 247 -17.00 -21.65 11.25
N GLU A 248 -15.83 -21.09 10.92
CA GLU A 248 -15.13 -20.14 11.81
C GLU A 248 -15.74 -18.72 11.77
N ILE A 249 -16.50 -18.38 10.72
CA ILE A 249 -17.11 -17.07 10.60
C ILE A 249 -18.38 -16.99 11.45
N ASN A 250 -18.38 -16.08 12.42
CA ASN A 250 -19.59 -15.75 13.17
C ASN A 250 -20.52 -14.84 12.33
N PHE A 251 -21.37 -15.45 11.51
CA PHE A 251 -22.35 -14.77 10.65
C PHE A 251 -23.31 -13.84 11.43
N SER A 252 -23.61 -14.11 12.71
CA SER A 252 -24.46 -13.22 13.54
C SER A 252 -23.84 -11.86 13.90
N LYS A 253 -22.60 -11.59 13.43
CA LYS A 253 -21.84 -10.34 13.64
C LYS A 253 -21.01 -9.91 12.42
N ASN A 254 -21.05 -10.68 11.34
CA ASN A 254 -20.20 -10.50 10.16
C ASN A 254 -20.99 -10.84 8.91
N LYS A 255 -21.18 -9.86 8.03
CA LYS A 255 -21.61 -10.08 6.64
C LYS A 255 -20.41 -10.53 5.81
N VAL A 256 -20.61 -11.48 4.91
CA VAL A 256 -19.52 -12.16 4.21
C VAL A 256 -19.63 -11.96 2.71
N ILE A 257 -18.52 -11.53 2.12
CA ILE A 257 -18.30 -11.38 0.69
C ILE A 257 -17.15 -12.30 0.32
N ILE A 258 -17.36 -13.21 -0.63
CA ILE A 258 -16.31 -14.11 -1.14
C ILE A 258 -16.21 -13.90 -2.65
N CYS A 259 -15.00 -13.69 -3.15
CA CYS A 259 -14.76 -13.63 -4.59
C CYS A 259 -13.48 -14.37 -4.95
N GLY A 260 -13.39 -14.86 -6.18
CA GLY A 260 -12.35 -15.82 -6.50
C GLY A 260 -12.58 -16.60 -7.76
N ASP A 261 -11.53 -17.23 -8.28
CA ASP A 261 -11.65 -18.34 -9.23
C ASP A 261 -11.63 -19.66 -8.45
N LEU A 262 -12.74 -20.39 -8.50
CA LEU A 262 -12.91 -21.66 -7.79
C LEU A 262 -12.67 -22.88 -8.70
N ASN A 263 -12.48 -22.67 -10.01
CA ASN A 263 -12.39 -23.73 -11.02
C ASN A 263 -13.53 -24.78 -10.92
N ILE A 264 -14.76 -24.29 -10.71
CA ILE A 264 -16.04 -25.04 -10.70
C ILE A 264 -17.04 -24.26 -11.56
N ASN A 265 -17.62 -24.87 -12.61
CA ASN A 265 -18.42 -24.15 -13.60
C ASN A 265 -19.87 -23.92 -13.14
N PHE A 266 -20.19 -22.73 -12.65
CA PHE A 266 -21.50 -22.33 -12.11
C PHE A 266 -22.66 -22.51 -13.11
N LEU A 267 -22.39 -22.44 -14.42
CA LEU A 267 -23.41 -22.62 -15.46
C LEU A 267 -23.78 -24.09 -15.69
N ASN A 268 -22.90 -25.04 -15.37
CA ASN A 268 -23.22 -26.46 -15.45
C ASN A 268 -23.98 -26.89 -14.19
N LYS A 269 -25.29 -26.65 -14.17
CA LYS A 269 -26.16 -26.97 -13.03
C LYS A 269 -26.31 -28.45 -12.76
N GLU A 270 -25.99 -29.32 -13.72
CA GLU A 270 -26.05 -30.77 -13.52
C GLU A 270 -24.77 -31.37 -12.91
N ASP A 271 -23.64 -30.64 -12.96
CA ASP A 271 -22.40 -31.09 -12.37
C ASP A 271 -22.50 -31.30 -10.85
N ARG A 272 -22.00 -32.45 -10.38
CA ARG A 272 -22.04 -32.83 -8.96
C ARG A 272 -21.33 -31.82 -8.06
N ASN A 273 -20.23 -31.23 -8.53
CA ASN A 273 -19.42 -30.31 -7.75
C ASN A 273 -20.06 -28.92 -7.70
N THR A 274 -20.66 -28.48 -8.82
CA THR A 274 -21.52 -27.29 -8.83
C THR A 274 -22.72 -27.47 -7.89
N LYS A 275 -23.35 -28.66 -7.82
CA LYS A 275 -24.41 -28.96 -6.85
C LYS A 275 -23.91 -28.84 -5.40
N ILE A 276 -22.87 -29.59 -5.03
CA ILE A 276 -22.29 -29.54 -3.67
C ILE A 276 -21.89 -28.10 -3.27
N LEU A 277 -21.29 -27.32 -4.17
CA LEU A 277 -20.96 -25.93 -3.89
C LEU A 277 -22.21 -25.07 -3.62
N ASN A 278 -23.29 -25.24 -4.40
CA ASN A 278 -24.54 -24.51 -4.14
C ASN A 278 -25.20 -24.99 -2.83
N ASP A 279 -25.16 -26.29 -2.52
CA ASP A 279 -25.72 -26.85 -1.28
C ASP A 279 -24.99 -26.28 -0.03
N ILE A 280 -23.65 -26.18 -0.09
CA ILE A 280 -22.84 -25.51 0.93
C ILE A 280 -23.26 -24.04 1.04
N LEU A 281 -23.30 -23.28 -0.06
CA LEU A 281 -23.65 -21.86 -0.02
C LEU A 281 -25.07 -21.61 0.52
N GLU A 282 -26.04 -22.43 0.15
CA GLU A 282 -27.41 -22.36 0.65
C GLU A 282 -27.47 -22.60 2.17
N SER A 283 -26.68 -23.55 2.69
CA SER A 283 -26.62 -23.83 4.14
C SER A 283 -26.11 -22.65 4.99
N TYR A 284 -25.32 -21.74 4.41
CA TYR A 284 -24.87 -20.49 5.03
C TYR A 284 -25.67 -19.26 4.60
N ASN A 285 -26.83 -19.44 3.93
CA ASN A 285 -27.66 -18.35 3.38
C ASN A 285 -26.88 -17.42 2.43
N MET A 286 -26.02 -17.98 1.58
CA MET A 286 -25.20 -17.26 0.60
C MET A 286 -25.60 -17.57 -0.85
N GLU A 287 -25.30 -16.67 -1.78
CA GLU A 287 -25.55 -16.86 -3.22
C GLU A 287 -24.46 -16.24 -4.10
N ASN A 288 -24.22 -16.83 -5.28
CA ASN A 288 -23.33 -16.28 -6.30
C ASN A 288 -24.07 -15.35 -7.27
N LEU A 289 -23.57 -14.11 -7.40
CA LEU A 289 -24.10 -13.07 -8.27
C LEU A 289 -23.68 -13.22 -9.75
N ILE A 290 -22.64 -14.01 -10.04
CA ILE A 290 -22.06 -14.10 -11.39
C ILE A 290 -22.78 -15.18 -12.19
N GLY A 291 -23.83 -14.77 -12.91
CA GLY A 291 -24.60 -15.61 -13.83
C GLY A 291 -24.19 -15.52 -15.31
N LYS A 292 -22.97 -15.06 -15.62
CA LYS A 292 -22.46 -14.87 -17.00
C LYS A 292 -21.06 -15.49 -17.14
N PRO A 293 -20.66 -15.96 -18.34
CA PRO A 293 -19.32 -16.50 -18.56
C PRO A 293 -18.21 -15.56 -18.15
N THR A 294 -17.15 -16.11 -17.56
CA THR A 294 -16.00 -15.36 -17.04
C THR A 294 -14.70 -15.63 -17.79
N ARG A 295 -14.66 -16.67 -18.65
CA ARG A 295 -13.57 -16.98 -19.59
C ARG A 295 -14.07 -17.13 -21.03
N LYS A 296 -13.17 -17.14 -22.01
CA LYS A 296 -13.50 -17.24 -23.45
C LYS A 296 -14.25 -18.54 -23.79
N GLU A 297 -13.97 -19.63 -23.09
CA GLU A 297 -14.58 -20.96 -23.24
C GLU A 297 -16.03 -21.05 -22.73
N LYS A 298 -16.69 -19.91 -22.50
CA LYS A 298 -18.08 -19.76 -22.07
C LYS A 298 -18.40 -20.38 -20.69
N THR A 299 -17.40 -20.72 -19.90
CA THR A 299 -17.53 -21.17 -18.50
C THR A 299 -17.64 -19.99 -17.53
N THR A 300 -18.34 -20.18 -16.41
CA THR A 300 -18.31 -19.27 -15.26
C THR A 300 -17.61 -19.96 -14.11
N ILE A 301 -16.34 -19.64 -13.88
CA ILE A 301 -15.54 -20.19 -12.79
C ILE A 301 -15.05 -19.14 -11.79
N ASP A 302 -15.17 -17.85 -12.14
CA ASP A 302 -14.94 -16.73 -11.25
C ASP A 302 -16.27 -16.33 -10.57
N TYR A 303 -16.27 -16.27 -9.25
CA TYR A 303 -17.44 -16.08 -8.39
C TYR A 303 -17.41 -14.71 -7.70
N ILE A 304 -18.60 -14.17 -7.42
CA ILE A 304 -18.81 -13.17 -6.37
C ILE A 304 -20.02 -13.65 -5.57
N ILE A 305 -19.76 -14.15 -4.37
CA ILE A 305 -20.71 -14.73 -3.44
C ILE A 305 -20.94 -13.73 -2.30
N ILE A 306 -22.21 -13.52 -1.93
CA ILE A 306 -22.62 -12.68 -0.80
C ILE A 306 -23.65 -13.40 0.08
N GLY A 307 -23.84 -12.95 1.32
CA GLY A 307 -25.04 -13.31 2.10
C GLY A 307 -26.31 -12.77 1.44
N LYS A 308 -27.39 -13.55 1.39
CA LYS A 308 -28.66 -13.19 0.73
C LYS A 308 -29.38 -12.00 1.39
N GLU A 309 -29.00 -11.63 2.60
CA GLU A 309 -29.46 -10.43 3.30
C GLU A 309 -28.69 -9.14 2.90
N MET A 310 -27.62 -9.28 2.12
CA MET A 310 -26.86 -8.16 1.57
C MET A 310 -27.48 -7.68 0.25
N LYS A 311 -27.57 -6.35 0.05
CA LYS A 311 -28.00 -5.80 -1.23
C LYS A 311 -26.82 -5.52 -2.15
N SER A 312 -26.94 -5.93 -3.41
CA SER A 312 -25.98 -5.65 -4.47
C SER A 312 -26.63 -4.92 -5.65
N ARG A 313 -25.84 -4.15 -6.40
CA ARG A 313 -26.20 -3.56 -7.69
C ARG A 313 -25.01 -3.45 -8.63
N ASN A 314 -25.25 -3.09 -9.89
CA ASN A 314 -24.22 -2.91 -10.92
C ASN A 314 -23.28 -4.12 -11.06
N ILE A 315 -23.84 -5.33 -11.15
CA ILE A 315 -23.08 -6.57 -11.37
C ILE A 315 -22.57 -6.58 -12.82
N GLU A 316 -21.28 -6.28 -12.99
CA GLU A 316 -20.60 -6.15 -14.27
C GLU A 316 -19.58 -7.29 -14.48
N VAL A 317 -19.53 -7.82 -15.70
CA VAL A 317 -18.47 -8.74 -16.16
C VAL A 317 -17.70 -8.05 -17.29
N ILE A 318 -16.40 -7.91 -17.09
CA ILE A 318 -15.56 -6.92 -17.78
C ILE A 318 -14.43 -7.64 -18.52
N GLU A 319 -14.62 -7.84 -19.82
CA GLU A 319 -13.54 -8.24 -20.72
C GLU A 319 -12.57 -7.05 -20.93
N ASN A 320 -11.40 -7.10 -20.29
CA ASN A 320 -10.38 -6.05 -20.26
C ASN A 320 -9.02 -6.47 -20.87
N GLY A 321 -8.89 -7.75 -21.27
CA GLY A 321 -7.67 -8.32 -21.85
C GLY A 321 -6.45 -8.40 -20.93
N LEU A 322 -6.61 -8.30 -19.59
CA LEU A 322 -5.53 -8.55 -18.63
C LEU A 322 -5.06 -10.02 -18.66
N SER A 323 -6.00 -10.92 -18.87
CA SER A 323 -5.88 -12.39 -18.98
C SER A 323 -6.91 -12.89 -20.00
N ASP A 324 -7.08 -14.20 -20.10
CA ASP A 324 -8.25 -14.86 -20.70
C ASP A 324 -9.49 -14.86 -19.78
N HIS A 325 -9.29 -14.71 -18.46
CA HIS A 325 -10.36 -14.36 -17.52
C HIS A 325 -10.77 -12.89 -17.66
N THR A 326 -12.07 -12.63 -17.47
CA THR A 326 -12.67 -11.31 -17.25
C THR A 326 -12.49 -10.83 -15.81
N ALA A 327 -12.70 -9.55 -15.56
CA ALA A 327 -12.96 -9.05 -14.20
C ALA A 327 -14.45 -9.12 -13.87
N GLN A 328 -14.77 -9.25 -12.58
CA GLN A 328 -16.13 -9.20 -12.05
C GLN A 328 -16.21 -8.02 -11.07
N CYS A 329 -17.24 -7.19 -11.19
CA CYS A 329 -17.40 -5.97 -10.40
C CYS A 329 -18.83 -5.89 -9.85
N VAL A 330 -18.99 -5.41 -8.62
CA VAL A 330 -20.30 -5.20 -7.98
C VAL A 330 -20.25 -4.05 -6.98
N ASP A 331 -21.33 -3.29 -6.88
CA ASP A 331 -21.56 -2.32 -5.80
C ASP A 331 -22.41 -2.96 -4.71
N ILE A 332 -21.90 -3.02 -3.48
CA ILE A 332 -22.57 -3.62 -2.32
C ILE A 332 -23.00 -2.52 -1.36
N GLU A 333 -24.29 -2.48 -1.02
CA GLU A 333 -24.87 -1.45 -0.14
C GLU A 333 -24.46 -1.69 1.32
N MET A 334 -23.85 -0.67 1.93
CA MET A 334 -23.46 -0.67 3.33
C MET A 334 -24.05 0.53 4.07
N LYS A 335 -24.54 0.29 5.27
CA LYS A 335 -24.60 1.35 6.28
C LYS A 335 -23.18 1.54 6.82
N LEU A 336 -22.70 2.77 6.77
CA LEU A 336 -21.40 3.15 7.32
C LEU A 336 -21.55 4.48 8.03
N VAL A 337 -21.66 4.45 9.36
CA VAL A 337 -21.73 5.66 10.20
C VAL A 337 -20.57 6.59 9.86
N ASN A 338 -20.90 7.72 9.23
CA ASN A 338 -19.93 8.75 8.90
C ASN A 338 -19.26 9.25 10.19
N LYS A 339 -17.93 9.15 10.25
CA LYS A 339 -17.18 10.10 11.08
C LYS A 339 -17.46 11.48 10.49
N SER A 340 -17.83 12.45 11.32
CA SER A 340 -17.83 13.87 10.94
C SER A 340 -16.51 14.20 10.26
N GLU A 341 -16.54 15.04 9.21
CA GLU A 341 -15.33 15.44 8.47
C GLU A 341 -14.16 15.71 9.43
N GLU A 342 -13.02 15.05 9.20
CA GLU A 342 -11.88 15.23 10.10
C GLU A 342 -11.36 16.67 10.02
N ILE A 343 -11.76 17.45 11.02
CA ILE A 343 -11.26 18.80 11.27
C ILE A 343 -9.79 18.66 11.68
N ILE A 344 -8.91 18.94 10.73
CA ILE A 344 -7.47 19.03 10.98
C ILE A 344 -7.21 20.40 11.58
N LYS A 345 -6.89 20.45 12.88
CA LYS A 345 -6.29 21.62 13.51
C LYS A 345 -4.84 21.70 13.04
N SER A 346 -4.49 22.73 12.27
CA SER A 346 -3.15 22.91 11.71
C SER A 346 -2.56 24.27 12.07
N ARG A 347 -1.24 24.33 12.24
CA ARG A 347 -0.48 25.57 12.43
C ARG A 347 0.60 25.63 11.34
N SER A 348 0.60 26.69 10.53
CA SER A 348 1.55 26.86 9.43
C SER A 348 2.71 27.75 9.87
N LEU A 349 3.88 27.15 10.09
CA LEU A 349 5.07 27.87 10.58
C LEU A 349 5.96 28.44 9.46
N GLY A 350 5.78 27.99 8.21
CA GLY A 350 6.59 28.37 7.05
C GLY A 350 5.94 29.42 6.14
N ASN A 351 5.17 30.36 6.70
CA ASN A 351 4.60 31.49 5.96
C ASN A 351 5.43 32.74 6.25
N GLU A 352 6.05 33.34 5.23
CA GLU A 352 6.94 34.50 5.38
C GLU A 352 6.22 35.70 6.04
N GLU A 353 4.97 35.97 5.64
CA GLU A 353 4.10 36.96 6.27
C GLU A 353 3.90 36.70 7.79
N SER A 354 3.67 35.44 8.19
CA SER A 354 3.52 35.08 9.61
C SER A 354 4.84 35.19 10.39
N ILE A 355 5.98 34.88 9.76
CA ILE A 355 7.31 35.03 10.36
C ILE A 355 7.61 36.52 10.57
N ASN A 356 7.39 37.35 9.55
CA ASN A 356 7.57 38.79 9.61
C ASN A 356 6.65 39.43 10.67
N ASN A 357 5.40 38.97 10.78
CA ASN A 357 4.49 39.41 11.83
C ASN A 357 4.99 39.03 13.23
N MET A 358 5.51 37.81 13.44
CA MET A 358 6.14 37.45 14.72
C MET A 358 7.34 38.34 15.05
N GLN A 359 8.22 38.59 14.08
CA GLN A 359 9.38 39.49 14.27
C GLN A 359 8.93 40.92 14.62
N ASN A 360 7.93 41.44 13.91
CA ASN A 360 7.38 42.78 14.15
C ASN A 360 6.75 42.91 15.55
N GLU A 361 6.03 41.90 16.04
CA GLU A 361 5.46 41.96 17.40
C GLU A 361 6.53 41.74 18.49
N LEU A 362 7.53 40.86 18.28
CA LEU A 362 8.65 40.70 19.20
C LEU A 362 9.46 41.99 19.37
N ASN A 363 9.69 42.73 18.28
CA ASN A 363 10.40 44.00 18.26
C ASN A 363 9.62 45.16 18.94
N LYS A 364 8.31 45.00 19.18
CA LYS A 364 7.49 45.96 19.94
C LYS A 364 7.45 45.68 21.45
N VAL A 365 7.91 44.50 21.89
CA VAL A 365 7.98 44.20 23.32
C VAL A 365 9.18 44.93 23.92
N ASN A 366 8.90 45.84 24.85
CA ASN A 366 9.92 46.36 25.75
C ASN A 366 10.25 45.25 26.77
N TRP A 367 11.31 44.49 26.49
CA TRP A 367 11.79 43.39 27.33
C TRP A 367 12.47 43.91 28.60
N ASP A 368 13.15 45.05 28.51
CA ASP A 368 13.84 45.69 29.63
C ASP A 368 12.85 45.98 30.76
N LYS A 369 11.66 46.52 30.45
CA LYS A 369 10.58 46.73 31.43
C LYS A 369 10.10 45.45 32.11
N ILE A 370 10.13 44.30 31.44
CA ILE A 370 9.75 43.00 32.04
C ILE A 370 10.83 42.56 33.05
N ILE A 371 12.11 42.83 32.74
CA ILE A 371 13.25 42.56 33.61
C ILE A 371 13.27 43.55 34.80
N ASP A 372 13.03 44.84 34.56
CA ASP A 372 12.93 45.89 35.58
C ASP A 372 11.78 45.62 36.55
N GLU A 373 10.60 45.20 36.07
CA GLU A 373 9.49 44.84 36.96
C GLU A 373 9.79 43.62 37.83
N TYR A 374 10.62 42.68 37.36
CA TYR A 374 11.12 41.56 38.16
C TYR A 374 12.15 42.00 39.20
N ILE A 375 13.14 42.81 38.80
CA ILE A 375 14.18 43.37 39.69
C ILE A 375 13.53 44.20 40.80
N TYR A 376 12.55 45.04 40.47
CA TYR A 376 11.88 45.92 41.41
C TYR A 376 11.00 45.16 42.42
N LYS A 377 10.38 44.05 42.02
CA LYS A 377 9.55 43.21 42.92
C LYS A 377 10.37 42.21 43.74
N ASN A 378 11.62 41.93 43.33
CA ASN A 378 12.45 40.86 43.89
C ASN A 378 11.70 39.50 43.87
N ASP A 379 11.04 39.24 42.75
CA ASP A 379 10.25 38.03 42.47
C ASP A 379 11.14 36.79 42.25
N SER A 380 10.53 35.61 42.11
CA SER A 380 11.27 34.38 41.77
C SER A 380 11.71 34.36 40.29
N ILE A 381 12.83 33.69 40.00
CA ILE A 381 13.31 33.46 38.61
C ILE A 381 12.25 32.71 37.79
N ASP A 382 11.48 31.81 38.42
CA ASP A 382 10.37 31.09 37.79
C ASP A 382 9.28 32.06 37.31
N PHE A 383 8.97 33.12 38.07
CA PHE A 383 7.99 34.13 37.67
C PHE A 383 8.48 35.00 36.48
N LEU A 384 9.78 35.31 36.41
CA LEU A 384 10.37 35.95 35.22
C LEU A 384 10.26 35.02 34.01
N TYR A 385 10.57 33.73 34.19
CA TYR A 385 10.45 32.72 33.14
C TYR A 385 9.00 32.58 32.64
N GLU A 386 8.01 32.50 33.53
CA GLU A 386 6.59 32.42 33.16
C GLU A 386 6.09 33.69 32.43
N ASN A 387 6.52 34.89 32.84
CA ASN A 387 6.16 36.12 32.13
C ASN A 387 6.76 36.18 30.71
N ILE A 388 8.05 35.82 30.54
CA ILE A 388 8.70 35.77 29.23
C ILE A 388 8.04 34.71 28.34
N ASN A 389 7.84 33.48 28.85
CA ASN A 389 7.21 32.41 28.10
C ASN A 389 5.76 32.73 27.71
N SER A 390 4.95 33.27 28.63
CA SER A 390 3.56 33.59 28.34
C SER A 390 3.43 34.72 27.31
N LYS A 391 4.29 35.74 27.36
CA LYS A 391 4.33 36.79 26.33
C LYS A 391 4.78 36.26 24.97
N LEU A 392 5.82 35.43 24.93
CA LEU A 392 6.32 34.79 23.70
C LEU A 392 5.30 33.81 23.10
N LEU A 393 4.63 33.00 23.94
CA LEU A 393 3.54 32.11 23.54
C LEU A 393 2.34 32.88 22.99
N THR A 394 2.00 34.02 23.58
CA THR A 394 0.91 34.90 23.09
C THR A 394 1.21 35.36 21.66
N ILE A 395 2.38 35.97 21.44
CA ILE A 395 2.82 36.45 20.12
C ILE A 395 2.91 35.29 19.10
N PHE A 396 3.42 34.13 19.52
CA PHE A 396 3.49 32.93 18.68
C PHE A 396 2.10 32.36 18.32
N ASN A 397 1.10 32.52 19.19
CA ASN A 397 -0.30 32.14 18.93
C ASN A 397 -1.03 33.13 18.02
N GLU A 398 -0.70 34.42 18.09
CA GLU A 398 -1.25 35.49 17.25
C GLU A 398 -0.65 35.45 15.83
N ALA A 399 0.66 35.29 15.70
CA ALA A 399 1.36 35.21 14.40
C ALA A 399 1.11 33.88 13.66
N PHE A 400 1.01 32.77 14.41
CA PHE A 400 0.74 31.44 13.87
C PHE A 400 -0.54 30.82 14.47
N PRO A 401 -1.73 31.35 14.14
CA PRO A 401 -2.98 30.87 14.71
C PRO A 401 -3.31 29.44 14.25
N ILE A 402 -3.97 28.66 15.11
CA ILE A 402 -4.44 27.32 14.78
C ILE A 402 -5.63 27.45 13.82
N LYS A 403 -5.42 27.09 12.55
CA LYS A 403 -6.45 27.11 11.52
C LYS A 403 -7.17 25.76 11.47
N ILE A 404 -8.50 25.79 11.60
CA ILE A 404 -9.38 24.64 11.37
C ILE A 404 -9.47 24.42 9.86
N MET A 405 -8.96 23.28 9.39
CA MET A 405 -8.98 22.92 7.98
C MET A 405 -9.83 21.66 7.76
N LYS A 406 -10.81 21.75 6.85
CA LYS A 406 -11.41 20.56 6.25
C LYS A 406 -10.35 19.83 5.43
N ARG A 407 -10.23 18.51 5.62
CA ARG A 407 -9.38 17.64 4.81
C ARG A 407 -9.84 17.69 3.35
N ARG A 408 -9.15 18.46 2.50
CA ARG A 408 -9.45 18.52 1.05
C ARG A 408 -9.25 17.14 0.44
N ASN A 409 -10.20 16.71 -0.39
CA ASN A 409 -10.01 15.52 -1.22
C ASN A 409 -8.75 15.70 -2.09
N LYS A 410 -7.91 14.65 -2.21
CA LYS A 410 -6.79 14.67 -3.16
C LYS A 410 -7.35 14.94 -4.56
N LYS A 411 -6.64 15.74 -5.38
CA LYS A 411 -6.96 15.88 -6.80
C LYS A 411 -6.95 14.49 -7.46
N PRO A 412 -7.82 14.21 -8.46
CA PRO A 412 -7.78 12.95 -9.20
C PRO A 412 -6.40 12.75 -9.84
N LYS A 413 -5.98 11.49 -10.03
CA LYS A 413 -4.61 11.17 -10.46
C LYS A 413 -4.44 11.49 -11.95
N GLY A 414 -3.92 12.68 -12.24
CA GLY A 414 -3.87 13.28 -13.59
C GLY A 414 -2.95 12.61 -14.63
N TRP A 415 -2.52 11.37 -14.43
CA TRP A 415 -1.67 10.63 -15.37
C TRP A 415 -2.46 9.90 -16.46
N LEU A 416 -3.74 9.60 -16.21
CA LEU A 416 -4.61 8.91 -17.16
C LEU A 416 -5.46 9.91 -17.94
N THR A 417 -5.00 10.27 -19.14
CA THR A 417 -5.70 11.15 -20.09
C THR A 417 -7.00 10.52 -20.61
N GLU A 418 -7.89 11.31 -21.20
CA GLU A 418 -9.13 10.76 -21.77
C GLU A 418 -8.84 9.89 -23.00
N GLU A 419 -7.90 10.30 -23.86
CA GLU A 419 -7.40 9.53 -25.02
C GLU A 419 -6.96 8.11 -24.64
N LEU A 420 -6.29 7.94 -23.50
CA LEU A 420 -5.87 6.63 -22.99
C LEU A 420 -7.07 5.77 -22.58
N LYS A 421 -8.10 6.35 -21.96
CA LYS A 421 -9.35 5.64 -21.61
C LYS A 421 -10.14 5.25 -22.84
N GLU A 422 -10.26 6.16 -23.82
CA GLU A 422 -10.90 5.90 -25.11
C GLU A 422 -10.18 4.76 -25.86
N HIS A 423 -8.84 4.77 -25.87
CA HIS A 423 -8.03 3.69 -26.42
C HIS A 423 -8.25 2.36 -25.67
N SER A 424 -8.31 2.35 -24.33
CA SER A 424 -8.66 1.11 -23.60
C SER A 424 -10.10 0.65 -23.84
N PHE A 425 -11.06 1.56 -24.01
CA PHE A 425 -12.43 1.19 -24.36
C PHE A 425 -12.49 0.57 -25.76
N LEU A 426 -11.76 1.14 -26.73
CA LEU A 426 -11.63 0.59 -28.07
C LEU A 426 -10.94 -0.79 -28.07
N MET A 427 -9.86 -0.97 -27.32
CA MET A 427 -9.21 -2.28 -27.14
C MET A 427 -10.17 -3.30 -26.52
N ASN A 428 -10.92 -2.93 -25.47
CA ASN A 428 -11.90 -3.81 -24.84
C ASN A 428 -13.04 -4.16 -25.82
N LYS A 429 -13.47 -3.22 -26.68
CA LYS A 429 -14.46 -3.47 -27.74
C LYS A 429 -13.93 -4.42 -28.82
N ILE A 430 -12.67 -4.29 -29.24
CA ILE A 430 -12.05 -5.15 -30.25
C ILE A 430 -11.80 -6.57 -29.69
N TYR A 431 -11.32 -6.69 -28.46
CA TYR A 431 -11.20 -7.97 -27.76
C TYR A 431 -12.56 -8.69 -27.63
N LYS A 432 -13.63 -7.94 -27.30
CA LYS A 432 -15.02 -8.42 -27.28
C LYS A 432 -15.56 -8.91 -28.63
N LEU A 433 -14.99 -8.43 -29.75
CA LEU A 433 -15.33 -8.90 -31.10
C LEU A 433 -14.50 -10.15 -31.45
N MET A 434 -13.19 -10.15 -31.16
CA MET A 434 -12.30 -11.31 -31.34
C MET A 434 -12.75 -12.53 -30.53
N ASN A 435 -13.38 -12.34 -29.37
CA ASN A 435 -13.94 -13.43 -28.56
C ASN A 435 -15.21 -14.05 -29.15
N LYS A 436 -15.81 -13.43 -30.18
CA LYS A 436 -17.03 -13.89 -30.88
C LYS A 436 -16.78 -14.37 -32.31
N MET A 437 -15.54 -14.25 -32.78
CA MET A 437 -15.11 -14.69 -34.11
C MET A 437 -14.51 -16.09 -34.03
N ASP A 438 -14.79 -16.93 -35.03
CA ASP A 438 -14.16 -18.23 -35.17
C ASP A 438 -12.65 -18.08 -35.43
N THR A 439 -11.87 -18.95 -34.80
CA THR A 439 -10.40 -18.80 -34.68
C THR A 439 -9.61 -19.25 -35.91
N GLU A 440 -10.28 -19.82 -36.92
CA GLU A 440 -9.63 -20.45 -38.08
C GLU A 440 -9.63 -19.57 -39.35
N ASN A 441 -10.26 -18.40 -39.31
CA ASN A 441 -10.22 -17.43 -40.40
C ASN A 441 -8.96 -16.54 -40.32
N LYS A 442 -8.28 -16.33 -41.45
CA LYS A 442 -7.16 -15.39 -41.61
C LYS A 442 -7.49 -13.96 -41.18
N GLU A 443 -8.74 -13.53 -41.32
CA GLU A 443 -9.19 -12.23 -40.84
C GLU A 443 -9.12 -12.13 -39.31
N THR A 444 -9.46 -13.20 -38.58
CA THR A 444 -9.36 -13.27 -37.12
C THR A 444 -7.90 -13.26 -36.65
N GLU A 445 -6.98 -13.87 -37.41
CA GLU A 445 -5.53 -13.77 -37.16
C GLU A 445 -5.00 -12.34 -37.40
N LEU A 446 -5.42 -11.68 -38.47
CA LEU A 446 -5.05 -10.29 -38.76
C LEU A 446 -5.55 -9.32 -37.67
N ILE A 447 -6.82 -9.46 -37.24
CA ILE A 447 -7.39 -8.65 -36.15
C ILE A 447 -6.66 -8.92 -34.83
N LYS A 448 -6.28 -10.17 -34.55
CA LYS A 448 -5.45 -10.51 -33.38
C LYS A 448 -4.08 -9.83 -33.41
N CYS A 449 -3.40 -9.85 -34.56
CA CYS A 449 -2.12 -9.16 -34.74
C CYS A 449 -2.26 -7.63 -34.53
N GLN A 450 -3.32 -7.02 -35.07
CA GLN A 450 -3.65 -5.61 -34.83
C GLN A 450 -3.90 -5.31 -33.35
N TYR A 451 -4.67 -6.15 -32.66
CA TYR A 451 -4.95 -6.02 -31.22
C TYR A 451 -3.68 -6.15 -30.38
N ASP A 452 -2.82 -7.13 -30.65
CA ASP A 452 -1.55 -7.31 -29.93
C ASP A 452 -0.58 -6.14 -30.18
N ASN A 453 -0.65 -5.49 -31.35
CA ASN A 453 0.08 -4.25 -31.61
C ASN A 453 -0.50 -3.05 -30.82
N MET A 454 -1.82 -2.84 -30.86
CA MET A 454 -2.49 -1.81 -30.04
C MET A 454 -2.16 -1.98 -28.56
N LYS A 455 -2.19 -3.21 -28.04
CA LYS A 455 -1.89 -3.54 -26.64
C LYS A 455 -0.46 -3.14 -26.23
N LYS A 456 0.52 -3.33 -27.12
CA LYS A 456 1.92 -2.89 -26.94
C LYS A 456 2.03 -1.35 -26.95
N ILE A 457 1.45 -0.70 -27.96
CA ILE A 457 1.45 0.77 -28.09
C ILE A 457 0.76 1.40 -26.88
N HIS A 458 -0.36 0.85 -26.45
CA HIS A 458 -1.11 1.31 -25.30
C HIS A 458 -0.33 1.17 -23.98
N LYS A 459 0.31 0.01 -23.71
CA LYS A 459 1.17 -0.14 -22.51
C LYS A 459 2.29 0.92 -22.50
N LYS A 460 2.97 1.11 -23.64
CA LYS A 460 4.01 2.13 -23.79
C LYS A 460 3.49 3.56 -23.54
N ASN A 461 2.29 3.89 -24.04
CA ASN A 461 1.71 5.22 -23.86
C ASN A 461 1.25 5.46 -22.41
N LEU A 462 0.73 4.45 -21.71
CA LEU A 462 0.48 4.52 -20.26
C LEU A 462 1.79 4.79 -19.49
N GLU A 463 2.87 4.07 -19.81
CA GLU A 463 4.18 4.22 -19.18
C GLU A 463 4.76 5.62 -19.40
N ILE A 464 4.73 6.13 -20.63
CA ILE A 464 5.16 7.50 -20.96
C ILE A 464 4.34 8.53 -20.17
N SER A 465 3.01 8.42 -20.17
CA SER A 465 2.13 9.38 -19.48
C SER A 465 2.29 9.34 -17.96
N LYS A 466 2.44 8.14 -17.37
CA LYS A 466 2.70 7.96 -15.94
C LYS A 466 4.07 8.51 -15.54
N ASN A 467 5.11 8.22 -16.32
CA ASN A 467 6.46 8.71 -16.04
C ASN A 467 6.53 10.23 -16.14
N LYS A 468 5.94 10.84 -17.19
CA LYS A 468 5.84 12.29 -17.30
C LYS A 468 5.13 12.91 -16.08
N TYR A 469 3.94 12.42 -15.73
CA TYR A 469 3.20 12.91 -14.57
C TYR A 469 3.96 12.78 -13.24
N LEU A 470 4.83 11.78 -13.09
CA LEU A 470 5.68 11.64 -11.91
C LEU A 470 6.83 12.66 -11.90
N GLN A 471 7.48 12.91 -13.04
CA GLN A 471 8.51 13.95 -13.17
C GLN A 471 7.92 15.35 -12.97
N ASP A 472 6.76 15.65 -13.59
CA ASP A 472 6.02 16.90 -13.40
C ASP A 472 5.75 17.20 -11.91
N ILE A 473 5.57 16.16 -11.07
CA ILE A 473 5.44 16.29 -9.61
C ILE A 473 6.78 16.50 -8.91
N ILE A 474 7.84 15.78 -9.32
CA ILE A 474 9.17 15.90 -8.72
C ILE A 474 9.73 17.30 -8.95
N ASP A 475 9.70 17.78 -10.20
CA ASP A 475 10.30 19.05 -10.61
C ASP A 475 9.53 20.27 -10.10
N SER A 476 8.21 20.15 -9.89
CA SER A 476 7.39 21.23 -9.31
C SER A 476 7.53 21.38 -7.79
N ASN A 477 8.33 20.55 -7.11
CA ASN A 477 8.50 20.59 -5.65
C ASN A 477 9.90 21.04 -5.22
N LYS A 478 9.98 22.09 -4.39
CA LYS A 478 11.23 22.67 -3.80
C LYS A 478 12.15 21.64 -3.10
N ASN A 479 11.69 20.43 -2.81
CA ASN A 479 12.52 19.35 -2.28
C ASN A 479 12.20 18.05 -3.02
N GLN A 480 12.94 17.81 -4.11
CA GLN A 480 12.81 16.63 -4.97
C GLN A 480 12.97 15.32 -4.18
N ASN A 481 14.01 15.20 -3.34
CA ASN A 481 14.28 13.99 -2.55
C ASN A 481 13.11 13.59 -1.64
N LYS A 482 12.55 14.53 -0.88
CA LYS A 482 11.36 14.31 -0.03
C LYS A 482 10.12 13.91 -0.84
N THR A 483 10.01 14.44 -2.06
CA THR A 483 8.91 14.18 -3.00
C THR A 483 9.04 12.79 -3.62
N MET A 484 10.22 12.42 -4.10
CA MET A 484 10.57 11.08 -4.60
C MET A 484 10.26 9.99 -3.55
N TRP A 485 10.74 10.16 -2.32
CA TRP A 485 10.39 9.25 -1.22
C TRP A 485 8.88 9.20 -0.95
N SER A 486 8.18 10.34 -0.99
CA SER A 486 6.72 10.35 -0.82
C SER A 486 5.97 9.62 -1.94
N LEU A 487 6.48 9.69 -3.18
CA LEU A 487 5.92 8.96 -4.33
C LEU A 487 6.20 7.46 -4.23
N PHE A 488 7.39 7.06 -3.77
CA PHE A 488 7.74 5.66 -3.50
C PHE A 488 6.84 5.04 -2.41
N PHE A 489 6.59 5.76 -1.31
CA PHE A 489 5.66 5.31 -0.27
C PHE A 489 4.20 5.25 -0.75
N GLU A 490 3.74 6.19 -1.59
CA GLU A 490 2.40 6.13 -2.20
C GLU A 490 2.27 5.00 -3.23
N ALA A 491 3.33 4.66 -3.96
CA ALA A 491 3.35 3.59 -4.94
C ALA A 491 3.41 2.19 -4.29
N THR A 492 4.13 2.03 -3.18
CA THR A 492 4.24 0.76 -2.43
C THR A 492 3.10 0.55 -1.43
N GLY A 493 2.20 1.53 -1.24
CA GLY A 493 1.15 1.49 -0.23
C GLY A 493 1.64 1.60 1.22
N LYS A 494 2.95 1.78 1.43
CA LYS A 494 3.60 1.87 2.76
C LYS A 494 3.51 3.29 3.31
N ASP A 495 2.30 3.64 3.77
CA ASP A 495 2.02 4.91 4.43
C ASP A 495 2.92 5.11 5.66
N LYS A 496 3.39 6.35 5.89
CA LYS A 496 4.21 6.73 7.07
C LYS A 496 3.44 6.68 8.40
N THR A 497 2.19 6.22 8.39
CA THR A 497 1.31 6.10 9.56
C THR A 497 1.53 4.82 10.35
N ASN A 498 2.23 3.82 9.78
CA ASN A 498 2.97 2.86 10.58
C ASN A 498 4.18 3.56 11.24
N ARG A 499 3.89 4.40 12.24
CA ARG A 499 4.74 4.45 13.42
C ARG A 499 4.67 3.04 14.02
N ASN A 500 5.61 2.18 13.66
CA ASN A 500 5.88 1.00 14.47
C ASN A 500 6.03 1.50 15.91
N LYS A 501 5.38 0.85 16.88
CA LYS A 501 5.58 1.17 18.30
C LYS A 501 7.08 1.17 18.54
N ILE A 502 7.64 2.36 18.82
CA ILE A 502 9.04 2.45 19.20
C ILE A 502 9.10 1.75 20.55
N SER A 503 9.88 0.68 20.64
CA SER A 503 10.05 -0.11 21.85
C SER A 503 11.51 -0.01 22.28
N LEU A 504 11.76 0.55 23.47
CA LEU A 504 13.11 0.65 24.03
C LEU A 504 13.29 -0.46 25.06
N LYS A 505 14.27 -1.35 24.84
CA LYS A 505 14.72 -2.26 25.89
C LYS A 505 15.66 -1.51 26.84
N TYR A 506 15.22 -1.28 28.07
CA TYR A 506 15.98 -0.57 29.10
C TYR A 506 15.87 -1.35 30.42
N ASN A 507 16.99 -1.60 31.10
CA ASN A 507 17.07 -2.41 32.33
C ASN A 507 16.30 -3.75 32.25
N ASN A 508 16.43 -4.44 31.11
CA ASN A 508 15.71 -5.67 30.73
C ASN A 508 14.19 -5.58 30.48
N GLU A 509 13.53 -4.48 30.82
CA GLU A 509 12.12 -4.25 30.48
C GLU A 509 11.97 -3.67 29.06
N ILE A 510 10.80 -3.87 28.44
CA ILE A 510 10.46 -3.34 27.11
C ILE A 510 9.45 -2.21 27.30
N ILE A 511 9.92 -0.98 27.14
CA ILE A 511 9.10 0.23 27.27
C ILE A 511 8.45 0.53 25.91
N GLU A 512 7.10 0.54 25.86
CA GLU A 512 6.31 0.86 24.67
C GLU A 512 5.46 2.14 24.79
N ASP A 513 5.39 2.78 25.97
CA ASP A 513 4.64 4.03 26.16
C ASP A 513 5.44 5.25 25.68
N GLU A 514 4.82 6.09 24.84
CA GLU A 514 5.46 7.22 24.15
C GLU A 514 5.98 8.30 25.16
N LYS A 515 5.38 8.43 26.34
CA LYS A 515 5.84 9.35 27.40
C LYS A 515 6.97 8.73 28.23
N GLU A 516 6.87 7.43 28.54
CA GLU A 516 7.89 6.71 29.31
C GLU A 516 9.18 6.52 28.52
N LEU A 517 9.10 6.27 27.21
CA LEU A 517 10.22 6.36 26.29
C LEU A 517 10.88 7.74 26.32
N THR A 518 10.09 8.81 26.21
CA THR A 518 10.61 10.18 26.23
C THR A 518 11.33 10.50 27.55
N LYS A 519 10.77 10.07 28.69
CA LYS A 519 11.42 10.20 30.01
C LYS A 519 12.70 9.38 30.12
N THR A 520 12.71 8.15 29.60
CA THR A 520 13.87 7.24 29.68
C THR A 520 15.01 7.71 28.78
N PHE A 521 14.68 8.20 27.59
CA PHE A 521 15.63 8.88 26.70
C PHE A 521 16.23 10.13 27.35
N GLY A 522 15.39 10.99 27.96
CA GLY A 522 15.85 12.16 28.72
C GLY A 522 16.79 11.80 29.89
N ARG A 523 16.42 10.77 30.68
CA ARG A 523 17.29 10.22 31.75
C ARG A 523 18.63 9.74 31.21
N TYR A 524 18.65 8.99 30.12
CA TYR A 524 19.90 8.50 29.51
C TYR A 524 20.89 9.62 29.19
N PHE A 525 20.43 10.77 28.66
CA PHE A 525 21.31 11.92 28.43
C PHE A 525 21.75 12.61 29.73
N ILE A 526 20.86 12.78 30.71
CA ILE A 526 21.19 13.35 32.02
C ILE A 526 22.23 12.50 32.76
N ASP A 527 22.03 11.18 32.79
CA ASP A 527 22.84 10.26 33.58
C ASP A 527 24.17 9.90 32.88
N SER A 528 24.19 9.77 31.55
CA SER A 528 25.46 9.62 30.81
C SER A 528 26.34 10.89 30.85
N VAL A 529 25.76 12.07 31.08
CA VAL A 529 26.53 13.29 31.41
C VAL A 529 27.09 13.21 32.83
N LYS A 530 26.29 12.80 33.83
CA LYS A 530 26.79 12.59 35.22
C LYS A 530 27.93 11.57 35.27
N ASP A 531 27.83 10.46 34.54
CA ASP A 531 28.84 9.41 34.57
C ASP A 531 30.15 9.82 33.87
N LYS A 532 30.06 10.59 32.78
CA LYS A 532 31.25 11.23 32.17
C LYS A 532 31.92 12.22 33.12
N ILE A 533 31.14 13.09 33.77
CA ILE A 533 31.66 14.04 34.76
C ILE A 533 32.28 13.30 35.96
N ARG A 534 31.61 12.27 36.49
CA ARG A 534 32.12 11.47 37.62
C ARG A 534 33.39 10.70 37.28
N ASN A 535 33.56 10.21 36.07
CA ASN A 535 34.80 9.51 35.69
C ASN A 535 35.95 10.50 35.48
N ASN A 536 35.70 11.68 34.91
CA ASN A 536 36.71 12.75 34.82
C ASN A 536 37.12 13.34 36.19
N LEU A 537 36.28 13.18 37.24
CA LEU A 537 36.56 13.63 38.61
C LEU A 537 37.20 12.55 39.52
N LYS A 538 37.45 11.33 39.02
CA LYS A 538 38.11 10.27 39.81
C LYS A 538 39.63 10.35 39.80
N ASP A 539 40.21 10.97 38.77
CA ASP A 539 41.66 11.13 38.63
C ASP A 539 42.19 12.36 39.40
N SER A 540 41.31 13.13 40.05
CA SER A 540 41.64 14.26 40.92
C SER A 540 41.46 13.91 42.40
N THR A 541 42.28 13.00 42.92
CA THR A 541 42.43 12.80 44.37
C THR A 541 43.28 13.92 44.97
N ASP A 542 42.67 15.10 45.18
CA ASP A 542 43.04 16.10 46.21
C ASP A 542 42.22 17.39 46.02
N VAL A 543 41.12 17.54 46.79
CA VAL A 543 40.63 18.82 47.35
C VAL A 543 39.83 18.47 48.61
N GLU A 544 40.23 19.01 49.77
CA GLU A 544 39.51 18.84 51.04
C GLU A 544 38.24 19.72 51.13
N ASN A 545 37.44 19.54 52.19
CA ASN A 545 36.20 20.27 52.42
C ASN A 545 36.40 21.80 52.64
N ASN A 546 36.53 22.57 51.56
CA ASN A 546 36.40 24.02 51.60
C ASN A 546 34.97 24.44 51.22
N THR A 547 34.24 24.98 52.19
CA THR A 547 32.96 25.66 51.97
C THR A 547 33.19 26.91 51.12
N ILE A 548 32.81 26.85 49.84
CA ILE A 548 32.91 27.99 48.93
C ILE A 548 31.91 29.06 49.38
N GLN A 549 32.43 30.17 49.92
CA GLN A 549 31.67 31.42 49.96
C GLN A 549 31.53 31.94 48.53
N TYR A 550 30.31 32.28 48.13
CA TYR A 550 30.05 32.92 46.84
C TYR A 550 30.43 34.41 46.90
N GLU A 551 31.72 34.72 46.73
CA GLU A 551 32.11 36.04 46.26
C GLU A 551 31.75 36.20 44.77
N LEU A 552 31.14 37.33 44.42
CA LEU A 552 30.76 37.65 43.04
C LEU A 552 31.99 38.10 42.24
N ILE A 553 32.80 37.14 41.78
CA ILE A 553 33.99 37.40 40.96
C ILE A 553 33.58 37.91 39.58
N SER A 554 33.58 39.24 39.44
CA SER A 554 33.24 39.97 38.20
C SER A 554 34.40 40.01 37.20
N THR A 555 34.86 38.86 36.69
CA THR A 555 35.88 38.79 35.63
C THR A 555 35.62 37.69 34.59
N MET A 556 34.71 37.92 33.65
CA MET A 556 34.67 37.15 32.40
C MET A 556 35.62 37.76 31.34
N ASN A 557 36.90 37.87 31.69
CA ASN A 557 37.93 38.34 30.78
C ASN A 557 38.34 37.20 29.84
N LEU A 558 37.78 37.18 28.64
CA LEU A 558 38.26 36.34 27.54
C LEU A 558 39.46 37.02 26.87
N GLU A 559 40.63 36.37 26.90
CA GLU A 559 41.81 36.91 26.21
C GLU A 559 41.66 36.79 24.67
N PRO A 560 42.17 37.76 23.87
CA PRO A 560 42.04 37.72 22.42
C PRO A 560 42.83 36.56 21.79
N THR A 561 42.12 35.56 21.25
CA THR A 561 42.74 34.39 20.61
C THR A 561 43.56 34.78 19.36
N THR A 562 44.78 34.27 19.25
CA THR A 562 45.67 34.59 18.12
C THR A 562 45.36 33.77 16.86
N PRO A 563 45.69 34.28 15.66
CA PRO A 563 45.58 33.51 14.42
C PRO A 563 46.41 32.22 14.40
N GLN A 564 47.52 32.15 15.17
CA GLN A 564 48.32 30.95 15.35
C GLN A 564 47.54 29.86 16.11
N GLU A 565 46.84 30.22 17.19
CA GLU A 565 46.06 29.28 18.01
C GLU A 565 44.85 28.75 17.25
N ILE A 566 44.13 29.62 16.52
CA ILE A 566 43.04 29.20 15.63
C ILE A 566 43.55 28.20 14.60
N ARG A 567 44.70 28.46 13.96
CA ARG A 567 45.34 27.51 13.01
C ARG A 567 45.80 26.22 13.68
N LYS A 568 46.26 26.27 14.94
CA LYS A 568 46.64 25.08 15.73
C LYS A 568 45.41 24.21 16.01
N HIS A 569 44.30 24.81 16.42
CA HIS A 569 43.05 24.08 16.67
C HIS A 569 42.40 23.52 15.39
N ILE A 570 42.40 24.27 14.29
CA ILE A 570 41.91 23.76 12.99
C ILE A 570 42.70 22.50 12.56
N LYS A 571 44.02 22.47 12.78
CA LYS A 571 44.86 21.29 12.51
C LYS A 571 44.62 20.10 13.45
N THR A 572 43.89 20.28 14.55
CA THR A 572 43.50 19.18 15.47
C THR A 572 42.08 18.66 15.23
N LEU A 573 41.32 19.24 14.29
CA LEU A 573 40.03 18.70 13.89
C LEU A 573 40.24 17.46 13.00
N PRO A 574 39.50 16.36 13.22
CA PRO A 574 39.59 15.19 12.36
C PRO A 574 39.06 15.51 10.95
N SER A 575 39.76 15.02 9.93
CA SER A 575 39.39 15.18 8.53
C SER A 575 38.12 14.37 8.19
N ASN A 576 36.95 15.00 8.31
CA ASN A 576 35.72 14.47 7.75
C ASN A 576 35.81 14.53 6.22
N ASN A 577 36.00 13.37 5.58
CA ASN A 577 35.94 13.23 4.13
C ASN A 577 34.48 13.38 3.66
N GLY A 578 34.01 14.62 3.55
CA GLY A 578 32.65 14.95 3.13
C GLY A 578 32.58 16.37 2.58
N VAL A 579 32.30 16.47 1.27
CA VAL A 579 32.25 17.70 0.44
C VAL A 579 33.63 18.31 0.14
N GLU A 580 34.34 17.64 -0.78
CA GLU A 580 35.04 18.35 -1.87
C GLU A 580 34.26 18.07 -3.17
N ASP A 581 34.42 18.96 -4.18
CA ASP A 581 33.69 19.08 -5.47
C ASP A 581 32.59 20.17 -5.53
N ILE A 582 33.00 21.43 -5.38
CA ILE A 582 32.40 22.57 -6.11
C ILE A 582 33.55 23.44 -6.67
N THR A 583 33.80 23.30 -7.97
CA THR A 583 34.60 24.21 -8.82
C THR A 583 33.93 24.34 -10.17
#